data_AF-A0A2H6EH58-F1
#
_entry.id   AF-A0A2H6EH58-F1
#
_cell.length_a   1.000
_cell.length_b   1.000
_cell.length_c   1.000
_cell.angle_alpha   90.00
_cell.angle_beta   90.00
_cell.angle_gamma   90.00
#
_symmetry.space_group_name_H-M   'P 1'
#
loop_
_entity.id
_entity.type
_entity.pdbx_description
1 polymer ?
#
loop_
_entity_poly.entity_id
_entity_poly.type
_entity_poly.pdbx_seq_one_letter_code
_entity_poly.pdbx_strand_id
1 'polypeptide(L)' 'MLDKIKELLGDEADSLLSYKAKFPKEQLTLPGPDFVNRVLLQSDRSVNVLKNLSWLTNNGN' A
#
# COMPACT_ATOMS: atom_id res chain seq x y z
N MET A 1 18.80 2.29 16.22
CA MET A 1 17.98 2.82 15.10
C MET A 1 16.66 3.40 15.59
N LEU A 2 15.90 2.68 16.43
CA LEU A 2 14.67 3.20 17.01
C LEU A 2 14.88 4.46 17.88
N ASP A 3 15.98 4.52 18.63
CA ASP A 3 16.25 5.68 19.50
C ASP A 3 16.50 6.97 18.72
N LYS A 4 17.15 6.87 17.54
CA LYS A 4 17.35 8.00 16.63
C LYS A 4 16.04 8.48 15.99
N ILE A 5 15.09 7.57 15.77
CA ILE A 5 13.76 7.92 15.26
C ILE A 5 12.96 8.65 16.35
N LYS A 6 13.04 8.18 17.60
CA LYS A 6 12.39 8.85 18.74
C LYS A 6 12.95 10.25 18.98
N GLU A 7 14.26 10.42 18.88
CA GLU A 7 14.92 11.73 18.99
C GLU A 7 14.45 12.72 17.91
N LEU A 8 14.29 12.26 16.67
CA LEU A 8 13.81 13.09 15.56
C LEU A 8 12.33 13.47 15.69
N LEU A 9 11.52 12.61 16.28
CA LEU A 9 10.07 12.81 16.44
C LEU A 9 9.71 13.56 17.73
N GLY A 10 10.64 13.68 18.69
CA GLY A 10 10.47 14.44 19.92
C GLY A 10 9.22 14.04 20.71
N ASP A 11 8.43 15.03 21.11
CA ASP A 11 7.23 14.84 21.94
C ASP A 11 6.12 14.05 21.23
N GLU A 12 6.14 13.99 19.89
CA GLU A 12 5.13 13.27 19.10
C GLU A 12 5.49 11.79 18.88
N ALA A 13 6.70 11.37 19.28
CA ALA A 13 7.22 10.02 19.01
C ALA A 13 6.28 8.93 19.50
N ASP A 14 5.74 9.07 20.72
CA ASP A 14 4.85 8.05 21.29
C ASP A 14 3.51 8.01 20.57
N SER A 15 2.94 9.16 20.21
CA SER A 15 1.67 9.22 19.48
C SER A 15 1.79 8.60 18.08
N LEU A 16 2.85 8.93 17.34
CA LEU A 16 3.04 8.51 15.95
C LEU A 16 3.46 7.04 15.83
N LEU A 17 4.36 6.56 16.70
CA LEU A 17 4.88 5.20 16.61
C LEU A 17 3.94 4.15 17.20
N SER A 18 3.09 4.54 18.16
CA SER A 18 2.10 3.63 18.75
C SER A 18 0.74 3.64 18.03
N TYR A 19 0.53 4.55 17.09
CA TYR A 19 -0.75 4.67 16.40
C TYR A 19 -1.11 3.39 15.65
N LYS A 20 -2.28 2.84 15.98
CA LYS A 20 -2.89 1.72 15.25
C LYS A 20 -3.99 2.27 14.36
N ALA A 21 -3.90 1.97 13.06
CA ALA A 21 -4.94 2.34 12.10
C ALA A 21 -6.31 1.80 12.55
N LYS A 22 -7.33 2.67 12.46
CA LYS A 22 -8.72 2.32 12.80
C LYS A 22 -9.35 1.34 11.80
N PHE A 23 -8.82 1.29 10.57
CA PHE A 23 -9.33 0.45 9.50
C PHE A 23 -8.74 -0.97 9.61
N PRO A 24 -9.58 -2.03 9.52
CA PRO A 24 -9.12 -3.40 9.62
C PRO A 24 -8.20 -3.76 8.44
N LYS A 25 -7.10 -4.45 8.73
CA LYS A 25 -6.10 -4.84 7.73
C LYS A 25 -6.68 -5.80 6.69
N GLU A 26 -7.67 -6.58 7.09
CA GLU A 26 -8.33 -7.62 6.30
C GLU A 26 -9.17 -7.04 5.16
N GLN A 27 -9.60 -5.78 5.28
CA GLN A 27 -10.35 -5.07 4.24
C GLN A 27 -9.43 -4.33 3.25
N LEU A 28 -8.11 -4.38 3.44
CA LEU A 28 -7.16 -3.77 2.51
C LEU A 28 -7.00 -4.64 1.26
N THR A 29 -7.12 -4.01 0.10
CA THR A 29 -6.82 -4.66 -1.17
C THR A 29 -5.35 -4.47 -1.48
N LEU A 30 -4.51 -5.42 -1.07
CA LEU A 30 -3.07 -5.33 -1.26
C LEU A 30 -2.68 -5.59 -2.72
N PRO A 31 -1.71 -4.83 -3.27
CA PRO A 31 -1.11 -5.16 -4.55
C PRO A 31 -0.38 -6.51 -4.41
N GLY A 32 -0.80 -7.45 -5.23
CA GLY A 32 -0.24 -8.79 -5.34
C GLY A 32 -0.19 -9.20 -6.80
N PRO A 33 0.36 -10.37 -7.12
CA PRO A 33 0.53 -10.83 -8.50
C PRO A 33 -0.79 -10.93 -9.28
N ASP A 34 -1.91 -11.09 -8.58
CA ASP A 34 -3.26 -11.17 -9.13
C ASP A 34 -4.07 -9.86 -9.01
N PHE A 35 -3.50 -8.75 -8.51
CA PHE A 35 -4.23 -7.51 -8.21
C PHE A 35 -4.97 -6.93 -9.42
N VAL A 36 -4.33 -6.90 -10.59
CA VAL A 36 -4.96 -6.38 -11.81
C VAL A 36 -6.17 -7.21 -12.21
N ASN A 37 -6.07 -8.55 -12.10
CA ASN A 37 -7.17 -9.45 -12.42
C ASN A 37 -8.31 -9.36 -11.39
N ARG A 38 -7.96 -9.31 -10.10
CA ARG A 38 -8.92 -9.31 -8.98
C ARG A 38 -9.69 -7.99 -8.87
N VAL A 39 -9.05 -6.86 -9.18
CA VAL A 39 -9.58 -5.52 -8.82
C VAL A 39 -9.87 -4.66 -10.03
N LEU A 40 -8.97 -4.66 -11.02
CA LEU A 40 -9.01 -3.69 -12.12
C LEU A 40 -9.69 -4.22 -13.38
N LEU A 41 -9.77 -5.54 -13.55
CA LEU A 41 -10.31 -6.17 -14.77
C LEU A 41 -11.75 -5.76 -15.08
N GLN A 42 -12.58 -5.56 -14.06
CA GLN A 42 -14.00 -5.20 -14.20
C GLN A 42 -14.21 -3.67 -14.27
N SER A 43 -13.15 -2.88 -14.37
CA SER A 43 -13.26 -1.43 -14.54
C SER A 43 -13.40 -1.05 -16.01
N ASP A 44 -13.87 0.17 -16.28
CA ASP A 44 -14.02 0.75 -17.63
C ASP A 44 -12.67 1.15 -18.28
N ARG A 45 -11.59 0.42 -17.97
CA ARG A 45 -10.25 0.68 -18.48
C ARG A 45 -10.02 -0.11 -19.75
N SER A 46 -9.42 0.51 -20.75
CA SER A 46 -9.03 -0.18 -21.97
C SER A 46 -7.97 -1.25 -21.68
N VAL A 47 -7.91 -2.27 -22.55
CA VAL A 47 -6.94 -3.38 -22.45
C VAL A 47 -5.50 -2.88 -22.38
N ASN A 48 -5.16 -1.80 -23.11
CA ASN A 48 -3.84 -1.19 -23.08
C ASN A 48 -3.49 -0.62 -21.70
N VAL A 49 -4.46 -0.01 -21.02
CA VAL A 49 -4.28 0.52 -19.66
C VAL A 49 -4.11 -0.62 -18.67
N LEU A 50 -4.95 -1.67 -18.75
CA LEU A 50 -4.84 -2.83 -17.86
C LEU A 50 -3.49 -3.56 -18.03
N LYS A 51 -3.02 -3.68 -19.27
CA LYS A 51 -1.69 -4.22 -19.57
C LYS A 51 -0.60 -3.41 -18.87
N ASN A 52 -0.56 -2.10 -19.10
CA ASN A 52 0.47 -1.24 -18.50
C ASN A 52 0.43 -1.27 -16.96
N LEU A 53 -0.78 -1.29 -16.37
CA LEU A 53 -0.94 -1.45 -14.92
C LEU A 53 -0.38 -2.79 -14.42
N SER A 54 -0.59 -3.89 -15.16
CA SER A 54 -0.03 -5.21 -14.83
C SER A 54 1.50 -5.22 -14.86
N TRP A 55 2.11 -4.55 -15.85
CA TRP A 55 3.55 -4.39 -15.93
C TRP A 55 4.11 -3.61 -14.72
N LEU A 56 3.46 -2.51 -14.33
CA LEU A 56 3.87 -1.71 -13.16
C LEU A 56 3.76 -2.50 -11.85
N THR A 57 2.67 -3.23 -11.64
CA THR A 57 2.45 -3.95 -10.37
C THR A 57 3.28 -5.21 -10.22
N ASN A 58 3.72 -5.84 -11.33
CA ASN A 58 4.50 -7.08 -11.28
C ASN A 58 6.02 -6.87 -11.27
N ASN A 59 6.51 -5.68 -11.61
CA ASN A 59 7.96 -5.40 -11.69
C ASN A 59 8.44 -4.40 -10.63
N GLY A 60 7.58 -3.98 -9.70
CA GLY A 60 7.94 -3.06 -8.62
C GLY A 60 8.43 -3.79 -7.38
N ASN A 61 9.75 -3.83 -7.20
CA ASN A 61 10.39 -4.12 -5.91
C ASN A 61 10.55 -2.84 -5.09
#